data_AF-A0A0Q7SVN7-F1
#
_entry.id   AF-A0A0Q7SVN7-F1
#
_cell.length_a   1.000
_cell.length_b   1.000
_cell.length_c   1.000
_cell.angle_alpha   90.00
_cell.angle_beta   90.00
_cell.angle_gamma   90.00
#
_symmetry.space_group_name_H-M   'P 1'
#
loop_
_entity.id
_entity.type
_entity.pdbx_description
1 polymer ?
#
loop_
_entity_poly.entity_id
_entity_poly.type
_entity_poly.pdbx_seq_one_letter_code
_entity_poly.pdbx_strand_id
1 'polypeptide(L)'
;MPEPSDSDRRKAAMLAPDVAATLLIDCVELGYDVRFKCQYCGMARTWGRRDMLGQRLRSRLAWSMMRLQRAVSCPVRTCGGPMPILHLMAGGYHDGFDRGDAARRRSWLVETLLDAGIAPGEVGLASTPRG
;
A
#
# COMPACT_ATOMS: atom_id res chain seq x y z
N MET A 1 22.65 20.38 10.94
CA MET A 1 22.74 18.92 10.76
C MET A 1 23.29 18.66 9.36
N PRO A 2 24.26 17.76 9.19
CA PRO A 2 24.72 17.35 7.86
C PRO A 2 23.59 16.67 7.08
N GLU A 3 23.58 16.83 5.75
CA GLU A 3 22.64 16.09 4.91
C GLU A 3 22.91 14.57 5.00
N PRO A 4 21.87 13.73 5.04
CA PRO A 4 22.04 12.28 5.07
C PRO A 4 22.78 11.79 3.83
N SER A 5 23.74 10.88 4.01
CA SER A 5 24.44 10.25 2.89
C SER A 5 23.49 9.38 2.05
N ASP A 6 23.87 9.08 0.80
CA ASP A 6 23.09 8.16 -0.03
C ASP A 6 22.96 6.76 0.57
N SER A 7 23.95 6.32 1.36
CA SER A 7 23.89 5.05 2.10
C SER A 7 22.81 5.10 3.18
N ASP A 8 22.72 6.20 3.93
CA ASP A 8 21.69 6.39 4.96
C ASP A 8 20.29 6.43 4.35
N ARG A 9 20.15 7.10 3.19
CA ARG A 9 18.89 7.14 2.44
C ARG A 9 18.45 5.76 1.96
N ARG A 10 19.39 4.92 1.49
CA ARG A 10 19.09 3.54 1.09
C ARG A 10 18.66 2.69 2.28
N LYS A 11 19.33 2.82 3.42
CA LYS A 11 18.95 2.12 4.65
C LYS A 11 17.58 2.54 5.14
N ALA A 12 17.26 3.84 5.13
CA ALA A 12 15.96 4.35 5.55
C ALA A 12 14.81 3.89 4.64
N ALA A 13 15.08 3.71 3.34
CA ALA A 13 14.09 3.16 2.39
C ALA A 13 13.95 1.64 2.44
N MET A 14 14.80 0.92 3.18
CA MET A 14 14.78 -0.53 3.20
C MET A 14 13.53 -1.03 3.92
N LEU A 15 12.73 -1.83 3.21
CA LEU A 15 11.56 -2.48 3.77
C LEU A 15 11.95 -3.76 4.51
N ALA A 16 11.24 -4.05 5.60
CA ALA A 16 11.27 -5.37 6.19
C ALA A 16 10.75 -6.41 5.17
N PRO A 17 11.29 -7.65 5.13
CA PRO A 17 10.97 -8.62 4.08
C PRO A 17 9.48 -8.97 3.96
N ASP A 18 8.78 -9.04 5.09
CA ASP A 18 7.34 -9.27 5.20
C ASP A 18 6.53 -8.11 4.60
N VAL A 19 6.89 -6.87 4.95
CA VAL A 19 6.28 -5.66 4.37
C VAL A 19 6.56 -5.58 2.88
N ALA A 20 7.78 -5.89 2.45
CA ALA A 20 8.21 -5.85 1.06
C ALA A 20 7.38 -6.77 0.16
N ALA A 21 7.00 -7.95 0.67
CA ALA A 21 6.20 -8.96 -0.03
C ALA A 21 4.69 -8.70 0.01
N THR A 22 4.20 -7.94 0.99
CA THR A 22 2.78 -7.59 1.17
C THR A 22 2.22 -6.93 -0.09
N LEU A 23 1.05 -7.38 -0.58
CA LEU A 23 0.38 -6.77 -1.73
C LEU A 23 -0.44 -5.55 -1.31
N LEU A 24 -0.68 -4.63 -2.25
CA LEU A 24 -1.54 -3.48 -1.97
C LEU A 24 -2.97 -3.89 -1.59
N ILE A 25 -3.46 -4.99 -2.18
CA ILE A 25 -4.77 -5.54 -1.81
C ILE A 25 -4.79 -6.11 -0.39
N ASP A 26 -3.67 -6.66 0.11
CA ASP A 26 -3.56 -7.14 1.50
C ASP A 26 -3.60 -5.96 2.47
N CYS A 27 -3.04 -4.80 2.08
CA CYS A 27 -3.19 -3.57 2.86
C CYS A 27 -4.65 -3.14 2.96
N VAL A 28 -5.46 -3.32 1.91
CA VAL A 28 -6.91 -3.07 1.99
C VAL A 28 -7.58 -4.07 2.92
N GLU A 29 -7.28 -5.37 2.77
CA GLU A 29 -7.85 -6.46 3.59
C GLU A 29 -7.59 -6.28 5.09
N LEU A 30 -6.35 -5.95 5.44
CA LEU A 30 -5.93 -5.70 6.82
C LEU A 30 -6.27 -4.28 7.28
N GLY A 31 -6.74 -3.44 6.33
CA GLY A 31 -7.00 -2.01 6.41
C GLY A 31 -5.87 -1.22 7.04
N TYR A 32 -4.69 -1.38 6.44
CA TYR A 32 -3.58 -0.46 6.54
C TYR A 32 -3.75 0.70 5.57
N ASP A 33 -3.31 1.88 6.00
CA ASP A 33 -3.04 3.01 5.11
C ASP A 33 -1.55 2.97 4.70
N VAL A 34 -1.25 3.24 3.44
CA VAL A 34 0.12 3.23 2.92
C VAL A 34 0.67 4.64 2.88
N ARG A 35 1.63 4.96 3.74
CA ARG A 35 2.27 6.28 3.82
C ARG A 35 3.62 6.27 3.11
N PHE A 36 3.80 7.24 2.22
CA PHE A 36 5.06 7.53 1.53
C PHE A 36 5.64 8.84 2.06
N LYS A 37 6.95 8.87 2.33
CA LYS A 37 7.68 10.10 2.68
C LYS A 37 8.91 10.25 1.78
N CYS A 38 9.00 11.36 1.06
CA CYS A 38 10.15 11.71 0.25
C CYS A 38 11.37 11.99 1.15
N GLN A 39 12.50 11.37 0.82
CA GLN A 39 13.74 11.51 1.57
C GLN A 39 14.47 12.83 1.31
N TYR A 40 14.13 13.52 0.22
CA TYR A 40 14.81 14.73 -0.23
C TYR A 40 14.08 15.99 0.26
N CYS A 41 12.79 16.12 -0.05
CA CYS A 41 12.00 17.31 0.32
C CYS A 41 11.07 17.09 1.52
N GLY A 42 11.03 15.88 2.09
CA GLY A 42 10.17 15.56 3.24
C GLY A 42 8.68 15.42 2.93
N MET A 43 8.24 15.70 1.69
CA MET A 43 6.85 15.58 1.29
C MET A 43 6.29 14.20 1.62
N ALA A 44 5.15 14.15 2.29
CA ALA A 44 4.48 12.92 2.66
C ALA A 44 3.11 12.82 1.98
N ARG A 45 2.74 11.62 1.56
CA ARG A 45 1.42 11.29 1.04
C ARG A 45 0.97 9.97 1.62
N THR A 46 -0.30 9.88 1.99
CA THR A 46 -0.93 8.64 2.44
C THR A 46 -1.94 8.20 1.41
N TRP A 47 -1.98 6.91 1.12
CA TRP A 47 -3.05 6.26 0.37
C TRP A 47 -3.92 5.49 1.34
N GLY A 48 -5.16 5.94 1.50
CA GLY A 48 -6.17 5.19 2.23
C GLY A 48 -6.96 4.25 1.32
N ARG A 49 -7.94 3.54 1.88
CA ARG A 49 -8.83 2.62 1.12
C ARG A 49 -9.37 3.24 -0.16
N ARG A 50 -9.90 4.48 -0.10
CA ARG A 50 -10.47 5.18 -1.26
C ARG A 50 -9.43 5.45 -2.35
N ASP A 51 -8.20 5.80 -1.98
CA ASP A 51 -7.12 6.02 -2.96
C ASP A 51 -6.74 4.71 -3.63
N MET A 52 -6.54 3.65 -2.84
CA MET A 52 -6.09 2.32 -3.30
C MET A 52 -7.09 1.67 -4.27
N LEU A 53 -8.39 1.79 -3.96
CA LEU A 53 -9.47 1.28 -4.81
C LEU A 53 -9.83 2.23 -5.97
N GLY A 54 -9.25 3.43 -5.99
CA GLY A 54 -9.47 4.40 -7.05
C GLY A 54 -8.93 3.92 -8.39
N GLN A 55 -9.50 4.45 -9.48
CA GLN A 55 -9.19 4.07 -10.86
C GLN A 55 -7.68 4.07 -11.19
N ARG A 56 -6.91 4.99 -10.58
CA ARG A 56 -5.46 5.13 -10.82
C ARG A 56 -4.61 4.02 -10.21
N LEU A 57 -5.07 3.40 -9.11
CA LEU A 57 -4.30 2.41 -8.36
C LEU A 57 -4.85 0.99 -8.52
N ARG A 58 -6.04 0.82 -9.11
CA ARG A 58 -6.64 -0.48 -9.43
C ARG A 58 -5.66 -1.45 -10.09
N SER A 59 -4.94 -1.01 -11.12
CA SER A 59 -3.97 -1.87 -11.83
C SER A 59 -2.72 -2.24 -11.02
N ARG A 60 -2.58 -1.70 -9.81
CA ARG A 60 -1.47 -1.92 -8.90
C ARG A 60 -1.89 -2.68 -7.64
N LEU A 61 -3.16 -3.07 -7.51
CA LEU A 61 -3.67 -3.78 -6.33
C LEU A 61 -2.93 -5.11 -6.10
N ALA A 62 -2.53 -5.80 -7.17
CA ALA A 62 -1.73 -7.03 -7.12
C ALA A 62 -0.21 -6.78 -7.03
N TRP A 63 0.25 -5.54 -6.87
CA TRP A 63 1.68 -5.25 -6.74
C TRP A 63 2.11 -5.35 -5.28
N SER A 64 3.32 -5.87 -5.06
CA SER A 64 3.97 -5.86 -3.74
C SER A 64 4.40 -4.44 -3.33
N MET A 65 4.53 -4.19 -2.03
CA MET A 65 5.00 -2.90 -1.52
C MET A 65 6.38 -2.53 -2.05
N MET A 66 7.29 -3.51 -2.20
CA MET A 66 8.61 -3.26 -2.82
C MET A 66 8.47 -2.75 -4.25
N ARG A 67 7.59 -3.37 -5.06
CA ARG A 67 7.36 -2.93 -6.45
C ARG A 67 6.73 -1.54 -6.49
N LEU A 68 5.78 -1.26 -5.59
CA LEU A 68 5.15 0.05 -5.47
C LEU A 68 6.14 1.14 -5.08
N GLN A 69 6.94 0.90 -4.04
CA GLN A 69 7.93 1.86 -3.55
C GLN A 69 8.90 2.28 -4.66
N ARG A 70 9.31 1.35 -5.52
CA ARG A 70 10.18 1.64 -6.68
C ARG A 70 9.47 2.42 -7.78
N ALA A 71 8.15 2.26 -7.91
CA ALA A 71 7.35 2.93 -8.93
C ALA A 71 6.83 4.31 -8.51
N VAL A 72 6.85 4.64 -7.21
CA VAL A 72 6.40 5.94 -6.70
C VAL A 72 7.54 6.95 -6.76
N SER A 73 7.27 8.09 -7.37
CA SER A 73 8.12 9.27 -7.35
C SER A 73 7.51 10.39 -6.51
N CYS A 74 8.35 11.31 -6.04
CA CYS A 74 7.88 12.51 -5.35
C CYS A 74 6.95 13.34 -6.26
N PRO A 75 5.74 13.72 -5.79
CA PRO A 75 4.81 14.52 -6.60
C PRO A 75 5.25 15.98 -6.75
N VAL A 76 6.21 16.45 -5.93
CA VAL A 76 6.77 17.79 -6.04
C VAL A 76 7.64 17.85 -7.30
N ARG A 77 7.18 18.61 -8.31
CA ARG A 77 7.79 18.68 -9.66
C ARG A 77 9.29 19.01 -9.63
N THR A 78 9.72 19.86 -8.71
CA THR A 78 11.13 20.28 -8.56
C THR A 78 11.99 19.28 -7.81
N CYS A 79 11.38 18.30 -7.13
CA CYS A 79 12.11 17.28 -6.38
C CYS A 79 12.30 16.01 -7.21
N GLY A 80 11.20 15.42 -7.71
CA GLY A 80 11.24 14.19 -8.52
C GLY A 80 11.90 12.97 -7.87
N GLY A 81 12.27 13.05 -6.57
CA GLY A 81 13.10 12.07 -5.89
C GLY A 81 12.50 10.65 -5.93
N PRO A 82 13.30 9.63 -6.27
CA PRO A 82 12.86 8.23 -6.29
C PRO A 82 12.86 7.63 -4.87
N MET A 83 12.20 6.48 -4.72
CA MET A 83 12.19 5.66 -3.50
C MET A 83 11.83 6.42 -2.22
N PRO A 84 10.55 6.79 -2.04
CA PRO A 84 10.08 7.26 -0.75
C PRO A 84 10.29 6.20 0.34
N ILE A 85 10.47 6.63 1.57
CA ILE A 85 10.29 5.78 2.74
C ILE A 85 8.81 5.39 2.79
N LEU A 86 8.53 4.10 2.89
CA LEU A 86 7.17 3.57 2.97
C LEU A 86 6.90 3.05 4.38
N HIS A 87 5.73 3.39 4.91
CA HIS A 87 5.22 2.87 6.17
C HIS A 87 3.79 2.36 5.98
N LEU A 88 3.49 1.20 6.57
CA LEU A 88 2.13 0.73 6.76
C LEU A 88 1.64 1.28 8.10
N MET A 89 0.55 2.03 8.07
CA MET A 89 -0.08 2.59 9.25
C MET A 89 -1.39 1.84 9.48
N ALA A 90 -1.77 1.57 10.73
CA ALA A 90 -3.15 1.16 11.02
C ALA A 90 -4.11 2.23 10.45
N GLY A 91 -4.94 1.83 9.49
CA GLY A 91 -5.81 2.77 8.79
C GLY A 91 -6.97 3.21 9.67
N GLY A 92 -7.44 4.44 9.49
CA GLY A 92 -8.52 5.01 10.31
C GLY A 92 -9.92 4.43 10.02
N TYR A 93 -10.05 3.52 9.06
CA TYR A 93 -11.33 2.90 8.70
C TYR A 93 -11.51 1.62 9.52
N HIS A 94 -11.96 1.80 10.75
CA HIS A 94 -12.52 0.74 11.59
C HIS A 94 -14.04 0.83 11.49
N ASP A 95 -14.62 0.11 10.54
CA ASP A 95 -16.05 -0.08 10.37
C ASP A 95 -16.66 -1.00 11.46
N GLY A 96 -16.08 -0.98 12.68
CA GLY A 96 -16.50 -1.83 13.80
C GLY A 96 -16.24 -3.33 13.60
N PHE A 97 -15.52 -3.69 12.54
CA PHE A 97 -15.28 -5.07 12.15
C PHE A 97 -14.02 -5.65 12.82
N ASP A 98 -14.18 -6.80 13.49
CA ASP A 98 -13.06 -7.59 14.01
C ASP A 98 -12.27 -8.23 12.86
N ARG A 99 -11.13 -7.62 12.54
CA ARG A 99 -10.19 -8.12 11.56
C ARG A 99 -9.40 -9.34 12.03
N GLY A 100 -9.71 -9.98 13.15
CA GLY A 100 -9.17 -11.28 13.53
C GLY A 100 -9.67 -12.42 12.63
N ASP A 101 -10.93 -12.36 12.18
CA ASP A 101 -11.57 -13.41 11.37
C ASP A 101 -11.20 -13.31 9.88
N ALA A 102 -10.43 -14.29 9.40
CA ALA A 102 -9.98 -14.36 8.02
C ALA A 102 -11.12 -14.51 7.00
N ALA A 103 -12.15 -15.30 7.31
CA ALA A 103 -13.27 -15.52 6.40
C ALA A 103 -14.08 -14.23 6.26
N ARG A 104 -14.32 -13.54 7.37
CA ARG A 104 -15.08 -12.29 7.37
C ARG A 104 -14.30 -11.14 6.73
N ARG A 105 -12.97 -11.07 6.93
CA ARG A 105 -12.09 -10.14 6.19
C ARG A 105 -12.20 -10.36 4.69
N ARG A 106 -12.20 -11.63 4.28
CA ARG A 106 -12.26 -12.00 2.88
C ARG A 106 -13.59 -11.62 2.23
N SER A 107 -14.71 -11.91 2.88
CA SER A 107 -16.04 -11.53 2.38
C SER A 107 -16.16 -10.01 2.25
N TRP A 108 -15.76 -9.27 3.28
CA TRP A 108 -15.74 -7.81 3.27
C TRP A 108 -14.89 -7.24 2.12
N LEU A 109 -13.72 -7.83 1.85
CA LEU A 109 -12.85 -7.39 0.77
C LEU A 109 -13.50 -7.61 -0.60
N VAL A 110 -14.17 -8.75 -0.79
CA VAL A 110 -14.90 -9.04 -2.03
C VAL A 110 -16.03 -8.02 -2.25
N GLU A 111 -16.85 -7.75 -1.23
CA GLU A 111 -17.91 -6.72 -1.30
C GLU A 111 -17.32 -5.35 -1.62
N THR A 112 -16.25 -4.96 -0.91
CA THR A 112 -15.56 -3.68 -1.12
C THR A 112 -15.01 -3.54 -2.55
N LEU A 113 -14.49 -4.61 -3.14
CA LEU A 113 -14.02 -4.60 -4.52
C LEU A 113 -15.17 -4.47 -5.51
N LEU A 114 -16.26 -5.20 -5.30
CA LEU A 114 -17.45 -5.13 -6.14
C LEU A 114 -18.09 -3.73 -6.11
N ASP A 115 -18.17 -3.10 -4.94
CA ASP A 115 -18.63 -1.72 -4.77
C ASP A 115 -17.74 -0.72 -5.52
N ALA A 116 -16.44 -1.00 -5.60
CA ALA A 116 -15.48 -0.22 -6.39
C ALA A 116 -15.50 -0.58 -7.90
N GLY A 117 -16.38 -1.50 -8.32
CA GLY A 117 -16.47 -2.00 -9.70
C GLY A 117 -15.27 -2.84 -10.13
N ILE A 118 -14.55 -3.45 -9.19
CA ILE A 118 -13.35 -4.26 -9.39
C ILE A 118 -13.72 -5.74 -9.24
N ALA A 119 -13.51 -6.52 -10.30
CA ALA A 119 -13.76 -7.96 -10.20
C ALA A 119 -12.65 -8.64 -9.36
N PRO A 120 -12.98 -9.52 -8.38
CA PRO A 120 -11.97 -10.18 -7.55
C PRO A 120 -10.90 -10.94 -8.34
N GLY A 121 -11.23 -11.46 -9.52
CA GLY A 121 -10.25 -12.10 -10.41
C GLY A 121 -9.14 -11.17 -10.91
N GLU A 122 -9.41 -9.87 -11.07
CA GLU A 122 -8.42 -8.88 -11.53
C GLU A 122 -7.29 -8.65 -10.53
N VAL A 123 -7.56 -8.93 -9.25
CA VAL A 123 -6.62 -8.73 -8.14
C VAL A 123 -6.10 -10.04 -7.58
N GLY A 124 -6.27 -11.15 -8.31
CA GLY A 124 -5.79 -12.47 -7.91
C GLY A 124 -6.57 -13.08 -6.73
N LEU A 125 -7.79 -12.60 -6.48
CA LEU A 125 -8.65 -13.11 -5.41
C LEU A 125 -9.62 -14.21 -5.86
N ALA A 126 -9.58 -14.62 -7.14
CA ALA A 126 -10.43 -15.69 -7.66
C ALA A 126 -10.20 -16.99 -6.88
N SER A 127 -11.24 -17.39 -6.17
CA SER A 127 -11.54 -18.70 -5.58
C SER A 127 -10.40 -19.72 -5.61
N THR A 128 -9.38 -19.53 -4.79
CA THR A 128 -8.50 -20.62 -4.41
C THR A 128 -8.77 -20.88 -2.93
N PRO A 129 -9.27 -22.07 -2.54
CA PRO A 129 -9.27 -22.43 -1.15
C PRO A 129 -7.80 -22.48 -0.74
N ARG A 130 -7.37 -21.53 0.10
CA ARG A 130 -6.13 -21.70 0.85
C ARG A 130 -6.46 -22.77 1.90
N GLY A 131 -6.25 -24.02 1.51
CA GLY A 131 -6.26 -25.16 2.43
C GLY A 131 -5.15 -25.07 3.46
#